data_AF-A0A0Q2QLF4-F1
#
_entry.id   AF-A0A0Q2QLF4-F1
#
_cell.length_a   1.000
_cell.length_b   1.000
_cell.length_c   1.000
_cell.angle_alpha   90.00
_cell.angle_beta   90.00
_cell.angle_gamma   90.00
#
_symmetry.space_group_name_H-M   'P 1'
#
loop_
_entity.id
_entity.type
_entity.pdbx_description
1 polymer ?
#
loop_
_entity_poly.entity_id
_entity_poly.type
_entity_poly.pdbx_seq_one_letter_code
_entity_poly.pdbx_strand_id
1 'polypeptide(L)'
;MNPSDRFLELAVRLGGISPGALQHFFYLHNPLDLQNATLNVIELLMIMSAALGFAHSLNIFRRSGDSSYLGVWLAAALYCIVMEVPIYFFPSALGIHDGAVIFIHNEFTAGAFYGRMPLYILALYPAVLYPAYVLVRQRGLFDGRWGVIRGAVCVGVVHHCFYEVFDQLGPQLKWWLWDYQLPGIGNITLASVPLFSLVNFSLVDPIAFALLAHALVGRRRTHVLGHSVLVGLLTPALGAALSVNLVAARLFGPHPMLVAGLGWTMLIVAVLFALNAFWRIRSRPLPVDSGFAATYLPLFASVYLVTLTTLWAVSLPEYFGAAGGVTARGTPIGSLPYALACTVACAWLVSPYLTERLNRVRAEIR
;
A
#
# COMPACT_ATOMS: atom_id res chain seq x y z
N MET A 1 21.34 -5.03 -18.75
CA MET A 1 20.13 -5.75 -19.20
C MET A 1 19.29 -4.74 -19.96
N ASN A 2 19.01 -4.94 -21.24
CA ASN A 2 18.27 -3.95 -22.02
C ASN A 2 16.79 -3.95 -21.62
N PRO A 3 16.15 -2.78 -21.44
CA PRO A 3 14.71 -2.71 -21.22
C PRO A 3 13.94 -3.31 -22.41
N SER A 4 12.79 -3.94 -22.14
CA SER A 4 11.92 -4.44 -23.21
C SER A 4 11.29 -3.27 -24.00
N ASP A 5 10.91 -3.51 -25.24
CA ASP A 5 10.25 -2.50 -26.09
C ASP A 5 8.98 -1.94 -25.42
N ARG A 6 8.24 -2.82 -24.74
CA ARG A 6 7.04 -2.42 -23.99
C ARG A 6 7.37 -1.47 -22.83
N PHE A 7 8.46 -1.72 -22.11
CA PHE A 7 8.91 -0.82 -21.05
C PHE A 7 9.24 0.57 -21.62
N LEU A 8 9.97 0.62 -22.75
CA LEU A 8 10.31 1.88 -23.41
C LEU A 8 9.08 2.64 -23.91
N GLU A 9 8.10 1.95 -24.47
CA GLU A 9 6.83 2.56 -24.88
C GLU A 9 6.10 3.19 -23.70
N LEU A 10 5.99 2.47 -22.57
CA LEU A 10 5.37 2.99 -21.36
C LEU A 10 6.17 4.17 -20.78
N ALA A 11 7.50 4.08 -20.79
CA ALA A 11 8.38 5.14 -20.31
C ALA A 11 8.19 6.45 -21.10
N VAL A 12 8.03 6.36 -22.42
CA VAL A 12 7.72 7.51 -23.28
C VAL A 12 6.35 8.10 -22.93
N ARG A 13 5.33 7.26 -22.69
CA ARG A 13 3.98 7.72 -22.33
C ARG A 13 3.93 8.40 -20.96
N LEU A 14 4.61 7.82 -19.97
CA LEU A 14 4.72 8.40 -18.64
C LEU A 14 5.47 9.73 -18.72
N GLY A 15 6.62 9.71 -19.41
CA GLY A 15 7.54 10.85 -19.52
C GLY A 15 8.23 11.13 -18.19
N GLY A 16 9.41 11.75 -18.25
CA GLY A 16 10.19 12.11 -17.06
C GLY A 16 11.31 11.12 -16.70
N ILE A 17 11.38 9.95 -17.34
CA ILE A 17 12.47 8.99 -17.13
C ILE A 17 13.68 9.39 -17.99
N SER A 18 14.78 9.72 -17.34
CA SER A 18 16.05 10.08 -17.96
C SER A 18 16.78 8.84 -18.49
N PRO A 19 17.56 8.97 -19.59
CA PRO A 19 18.43 7.89 -20.05
C PRO A 19 19.45 7.45 -18.99
N GLY A 20 19.88 8.37 -18.12
CA GLY A 20 20.81 8.09 -17.03
C GLY A 20 20.25 7.11 -16.00
N ALA A 21 18.98 7.25 -15.62
CA ALA A 21 18.32 6.32 -14.71
C ALA A 21 18.25 4.88 -15.26
N LEU A 22 18.13 4.73 -16.58
CA LEU A 22 18.07 3.41 -17.23
C LEU A 22 19.45 2.73 -17.35
N GLN A 23 20.54 3.48 -17.23
CA GLN A 23 21.90 2.96 -17.38
C GLN A 23 22.52 2.52 -16.05
N HIS A 24 22.11 3.12 -14.93
CA HIS A 24 22.73 2.88 -13.62
C HIS A 24 21.87 2.00 -12.72
N PHE A 25 22.50 1.08 -11.99
CA PHE A 25 21.78 0.25 -11.03
C PHE A 25 21.19 1.09 -9.89
N PHE A 26 21.90 2.13 -9.43
CA PHE A 26 21.40 3.14 -8.50
C PHE A 26 21.53 4.51 -9.14
N TYR A 27 20.58 5.39 -8.89
CA TYR A 27 20.65 6.78 -9.35
C TYR A 27 20.18 7.75 -8.27
N LEU A 28 20.72 8.96 -8.34
CA LEU A 28 20.26 10.12 -7.59
C LEU A 28 19.97 11.24 -8.59
N HIS A 29 18.76 11.75 -8.52
CA HIS A 29 18.28 12.87 -9.32
C HIS A 29 18.09 14.09 -8.44
N ASN A 30 18.27 15.29 -8.98
CA ASN A 30 18.02 16.51 -8.23
C ASN A 30 16.50 16.65 -7.99
N PRO A 31 16.03 16.81 -6.74
CA PRO A 31 14.59 16.91 -6.45
C PRO A 31 13.93 18.11 -7.15
N LEU A 32 14.69 19.15 -7.49
CA LEU A 32 14.16 20.34 -8.17
C LEU A 32 13.92 20.15 -9.68
N ASP A 33 14.52 19.12 -10.28
CA ASP A 33 14.47 18.85 -11.72
C ASP A 33 13.42 17.77 -12.08
N LEU A 34 12.68 17.28 -11.08
CA LEU A 34 11.62 16.28 -11.29
C LEU A 34 10.46 16.83 -12.14
N GLN A 35 9.79 15.94 -12.87
CA GLN A 35 8.73 16.29 -13.83
C GLN A 35 7.60 17.14 -13.21
N ASN A 36 7.28 16.91 -11.93
CA ASN A 36 6.34 17.74 -11.20
C ASN A 36 6.63 17.71 -9.68
N ALA A 37 6.21 18.76 -8.97
CA ALA A 37 6.46 18.88 -7.53
C ALA A 37 5.77 17.81 -6.67
N THR A 38 4.71 17.17 -7.18
CA THR A 38 3.99 16.14 -6.43
C THR A 38 4.83 14.87 -6.24
N LEU A 39 5.81 14.63 -7.12
CA LEU A 39 6.79 13.54 -6.98
C LEU A 39 7.60 13.68 -5.68
N ASN A 40 8.09 14.89 -5.38
CA ASN A 40 8.79 15.17 -4.11
C ASN A 40 7.87 14.97 -2.91
N VAL A 41 6.65 15.50 -2.99
CA VAL A 41 5.69 15.43 -1.88
C VAL A 41 5.38 13.98 -1.52
N ILE A 42 5.12 13.13 -2.52
CA ILE A 42 4.78 11.74 -2.27
C ILE A 42 5.98 10.90 -1.84
N GLU A 43 7.17 11.15 -2.41
CA GLU A 43 8.40 10.50 -1.98
C GLU A 43 8.72 10.79 -0.51
N LEU A 44 8.67 12.08 -0.12
CA LEU A 44 8.85 12.49 1.27
C LEU A 44 7.78 11.89 2.18
N LEU A 45 6.50 11.89 1.77
CA LEU A 45 5.43 11.31 2.58
C LEU A 45 5.69 9.83 2.87
N MET A 46 6.06 9.04 1.87
CA MET A 46 6.29 7.60 2.02
C MET A 46 7.56 7.32 2.85
N ILE A 47 8.67 8.00 2.55
CA ILE A 47 9.92 7.82 3.30
C ILE A 47 9.73 8.23 4.76
N MET A 48 9.11 9.38 5.04
CA MET A 48 8.85 9.85 6.40
C MET A 48 7.90 8.91 7.15
N SER A 49 6.86 8.39 6.50
CA SER A 49 5.94 7.43 7.10
C SER A 49 6.63 6.12 7.46
N ALA A 50 7.47 5.60 6.57
CA ALA A 50 8.27 4.40 6.83
C ALA A 50 9.28 4.62 7.97
N ALA A 51 9.96 5.78 8.00
CA ALA A 51 10.90 6.15 9.04
C ALA A 51 10.22 6.33 10.42
N LEU A 52 9.05 6.98 10.46
CA LEU A 52 8.24 7.11 11.67
C LEU A 52 7.77 5.74 12.17
N GLY A 53 7.37 4.85 11.25
CA GLY A 53 7.01 3.46 11.58
C GLY A 53 8.18 2.69 12.17
N PHE A 54 9.38 2.85 11.60
CA PHE A 54 10.61 2.25 12.14
C PHE A 54 10.92 2.79 13.54
N ALA A 55 10.91 4.11 13.71
CA ALA A 55 11.14 4.77 15.00
C ALA A 55 10.12 4.30 16.05
N HIS A 56 8.86 4.12 15.66
CA HIS A 56 7.81 3.60 16.53
C HIS A 56 8.12 2.17 16.96
N SER A 57 8.45 1.30 15.99
CA SER A 57 8.78 -0.10 16.25
C SER A 57 9.98 -0.27 17.18
N LEU A 58 11.01 0.57 16.99
CA LEU A 58 12.23 0.56 17.76
C LEU A 58 12.00 1.13 19.17
N ASN A 59 11.18 2.16 19.30
CA ASN A 59 10.79 2.71 20.60
C ASN A 59 10.01 1.67 21.43
N ILE A 60 9.07 0.93 20.83
CA ILE A 60 8.37 -0.16 21.52
C ILE A 60 9.35 -1.25 21.95
N PHE A 61 10.21 -1.70 21.03
CA PHE A 61 11.22 -2.71 21.33
C PHE A 61 12.13 -2.32 22.51
N ARG A 62 12.62 -1.07 22.53
CA ARG A 62 13.47 -0.56 23.61
C ARG A 62 12.76 -0.42 24.95
N ARG A 63 11.46 -0.10 24.96
CA ARG A 63 10.69 0.16 26.21
C ARG A 63 10.11 -1.11 26.82
N SER A 64 9.55 -2.00 26.02
CA SER A 64 8.81 -3.17 26.50
C SER A 64 9.48 -4.50 26.17
N GLY A 65 10.56 -4.50 25.39
CA GLY A 65 11.17 -5.71 24.84
C GLY A 65 10.30 -6.41 23.79
N ASP A 66 9.16 -5.83 23.40
CA ASP A 66 8.29 -6.41 22.37
C ASP A 66 8.88 -6.16 20.97
N SER A 67 9.48 -7.21 20.43
CA SER A 67 10.09 -7.24 19.10
C SER A 67 9.09 -7.46 17.97
N SER A 68 7.81 -7.71 18.27
CA SER A 68 6.82 -7.99 17.23
C SER A 68 6.69 -6.86 16.22
N TYR A 69 6.61 -5.61 16.69
CA TYR A 69 6.46 -4.44 15.83
C TYR A 69 7.66 -4.25 14.90
N LEU A 70 8.87 -4.44 15.43
CA LEU A 70 10.09 -4.35 14.62
C LEU A 70 10.10 -5.44 13.54
N GLY A 71 9.69 -6.66 13.91
CA GLY A 71 9.60 -7.74 12.94
C GLY A 71 8.56 -7.50 11.85
N VAL A 72 7.40 -6.92 12.18
CA VAL A 72 6.40 -6.52 11.18
C VAL A 72 6.96 -5.47 10.23
N TRP A 73 7.68 -4.46 10.74
CA TRP A 73 8.28 -3.43 9.89
C TRP A 73 9.33 -4.03 8.94
N LEU A 74 10.23 -4.87 9.46
CA LEU A 74 11.25 -5.57 8.67
C LEU A 74 10.63 -6.51 7.64
N ALA A 75 9.58 -7.23 8.01
CA ALA A 75 8.84 -8.10 7.11
C ALA A 75 8.18 -7.31 5.98
N ALA A 76 7.60 -6.13 6.26
CA ALA A 76 6.99 -5.29 5.23
C ALA A 76 8.03 -4.75 4.25
N ALA A 77 9.20 -4.32 4.74
CA ALA A 77 10.30 -3.89 3.89
C ALA A 77 10.84 -5.03 3.01
N LEU A 78 10.99 -6.24 3.58
CA LEU A 78 11.43 -7.40 2.80
C LEU A 78 10.36 -7.87 1.81
N TYR A 79 9.09 -7.89 2.22
CA TYR A 79 7.97 -8.23 1.34
C TYR A 79 8.00 -7.37 0.07
N CYS A 80 8.22 -6.06 0.19
CA CYS A 80 8.41 -5.18 -0.96
C CYS A 80 9.51 -5.70 -1.91
N ILE A 81 10.72 -5.95 -1.39
CA ILE A 81 11.84 -6.42 -2.22
C ILE A 81 11.51 -7.75 -2.90
N VAL A 82 10.92 -8.69 -2.16
CA VAL A 82 10.56 -10.02 -2.66
C VAL A 82 9.45 -9.95 -3.70
N MET A 83 8.57 -8.97 -3.62
CA MET A 83 7.47 -8.78 -4.57
C MET A 83 7.97 -8.02 -5.82
N GLU A 84 8.57 -6.84 -5.62
CA GLU A 84 8.94 -5.90 -6.68
C GLU A 84 10.07 -6.45 -7.58
N VAL A 85 11.10 -7.08 -7.01
CA VAL A 85 12.23 -7.57 -7.81
C VAL A 85 11.79 -8.64 -8.83
N PRO A 86 11.03 -9.69 -8.46
CA PRO A 86 10.48 -10.62 -9.44
C PRO A 86 9.56 -9.97 -10.48
N ILE A 87 8.72 -9.00 -10.11
CA ILE A 87 7.86 -8.31 -11.06
C ILE A 87 8.68 -7.60 -12.15
N TYR A 88 9.80 -6.97 -11.78
CA TYR A 88 10.62 -6.21 -12.73
C TYR A 88 11.64 -7.04 -13.51
N PHE A 89 12.16 -8.12 -12.91
CA PHE A 89 13.30 -8.86 -13.46
C PHE A 89 12.97 -10.29 -13.90
N PHE A 90 11.94 -10.91 -13.33
CA PHE A 90 11.61 -12.31 -13.57
C PHE A 90 10.09 -12.52 -13.77
N PRO A 91 9.44 -11.81 -14.72
CA PRO A 91 8.01 -11.96 -14.96
C PRO A 91 7.61 -13.40 -15.33
N SER A 92 8.50 -14.15 -16.00
CA SER A 92 8.29 -15.58 -16.29
C SER A 92 8.24 -16.47 -15.05
N ALA A 93 8.93 -16.13 -13.97
CA ALA A 93 8.82 -16.84 -12.69
C ALA A 93 7.43 -16.67 -12.03
N LEU A 94 6.70 -15.62 -12.41
CA LEU A 94 5.33 -15.36 -11.99
C LEU A 94 4.28 -15.94 -12.96
N GLY A 95 4.72 -16.63 -14.01
CA GLY A 95 3.88 -17.19 -15.06
C GLY A 95 3.36 -16.13 -16.05
N ILE A 96 4.02 -14.98 -16.13
CA ILE A 96 3.73 -13.89 -17.07
C ILE A 96 4.71 -14.00 -18.24
N HIS A 97 4.26 -13.75 -19.48
CA HIS A 97 5.11 -13.85 -20.67
C HIS A 97 6.40 -13.00 -20.54
N ASP A 98 7.51 -13.51 -21.08
CA ASP A 98 8.79 -12.79 -21.08
C ASP A 98 8.66 -11.41 -21.75
N GLY A 99 9.14 -10.37 -21.07
CA GLY A 99 9.05 -8.98 -21.53
C GLY A 99 7.76 -8.24 -21.15
N ALA A 100 6.80 -8.90 -20.49
CA ALA A 100 5.62 -8.26 -19.94
C ALA A 100 5.99 -7.27 -18.83
N VAL A 101 5.33 -6.12 -18.83
CA VAL A 101 5.51 -5.05 -17.85
C VAL A 101 4.16 -4.79 -17.22
N ILE A 102 4.02 -5.00 -15.91
CA ILE A 102 2.72 -4.80 -15.24
C ILE A 102 2.44 -3.31 -15.07
N PHE A 103 3.43 -2.56 -14.59
CA PHE A 103 3.41 -1.12 -14.46
C PHE A 103 4.86 -0.59 -14.41
N ILE A 104 4.99 0.72 -14.58
CA ILE A 104 6.25 1.45 -14.43
C ILE A 104 6.07 2.66 -13.53
N HIS A 105 7.14 3.06 -12.84
CA HIS A 105 7.17 4.29 -12.06
C HIS A 105 7.90 5.40 -12.79
N ASN A 106 7.61 6.64 -12.38
CA ASN A 106 8.36 7.79 -12.83
C ASN A 106 9.74 7.83 -12.16
N GLU A 107 10.59 8.73 -12.63
CA GLU A 107 11.86 9.04 -11.95
C GLU A 107 11.59 9.92 -10.73
N PHE A 108 12.14 9.52 -9.58
CA PHE A 108 12.09 10.26 -8.32
C PHE A 108 13.52 10.67 -7.90
N THR A 109 13.68 11.29 -6.73
CA THR A 109 15.00 11.75 -6.26
C THR A 109 15.99 10.61 -6.12
N ALA A 110 15.55 9.45 -5.64
CA ALA A 110 16.40 8.28 -5.52
C ALA A 110 15.71 7.03 -6.05
N GLY A 111 16.48 6.15 -6.69
CA GLY A 111 15.96 4.88 -7.14
C GLY A 111 17.04 3.86 -7.45
N ALA A 112 16.58 2.65 -7.71
CA ALA A 112 17.40 1.50 -8.00
C ALA A 112 16.86 0.71 -9.22
N PHE A 113 17.58 -0.35 -9.57
CA PHE A 113 17.17 -1.34 -10.57
C PHE A 113 16.95 -0.74 -11.97
N TYR A 114 17.86 0.15 -12.39
CA TYR A 114 17.87 0.77 -13.72
C TYR A 114 16.56 1.53 -14.01
N GLY A 115 16.17 2.41 -13.08
CA GLY A 115 14.98 3.26 -13.23
C GLY A 115 13.65 2.57 -12.91
N ARG A 116 13.65 1.30 -12.48
CA ARG A 116 12.41 0.54 -12.25
C ARG A 116 11.85 0.66 -10.85
N MET A 117 12.71 0.87 -9.86
CA MET A 117 12.30 0.83 -8.46
C MET A 117 12.76 2.09 -7.72
N PRO A 118 11.97 3.16 -7.76
CA PRO A 118 12.19 4.34 -6.94
C PRO A 118 12.20 4.03 -5.44
N LEU A 119 12.93 4.82 -4.66
CA LEU A 119 13.04 4.65 -3.21
C LEU A 119 11.69 4.76 -2.50
N TYR A 120 10.78 5.60 -3.01
CA TYR A 120 9.46 5.73 -2.42
C TYR A 120 8.65 4.42 -2.46
N ILE A 121 8.89 3.53 -3.44
CA ILE A 121 8.22 2.22 -3.53
C ILE A 121 8.72 1.27 -2.46
N LEU A 122 10.03 1.26 -2.21
CA LEU A 122 10.59 0.55 -1.05
C LEU A 122 9.98 1.03 0.27
N ALA A 123 9.72 2.34 0.36
CA ALA A 123 9.11 2.94 1.54
C ALA A 123 7.59 2.71 1.60
N LEU A 124 6.88 2.57 0.48
CA LEU A 124 5.42 2.48 0.40
C LEU A 124 4.85 1.35 1.26
N TYR A 125 5.42 0.15 1.13
CA TYR A 125 4.95 -1.03 1.86
C TYR A 125 5.04 -0.83 3.37
N PRO A 126 6.21 -0.53 3.98
CA PRO A 126 6.27 -0.22 5.40
C PRO A 126 5.52 1.07 5.76
N ALA A 127 5.37 2.04 4.86
CA ALA A 127 4.63 3.28 5.13
C ALA A 127 3.12 3.06 5.32
N VAL A 128 2.51 2.07 4.67
CA VAL A 128 1.06 1.85 4.72
C VAL A 128 0.70 0.57 5.46
N LEU A 129 1.41 -0.53 5.22
CA LEU A 129 1.12 -1.84 5.81
C LEU A 129 1.43 -1.89 7.30
N TYR A 130 2.52 -1.27 7.73
CA TYR A 130 2.88 -1.21 9.14
C TYR A 130 1.84 -0.43 9.98
N PRO A 131 1.45 0.83 9.67
CA PRO A 131 0.42 1.51 10.44
C PRO A 131 -0.94 0.80 10.37
N ALA A 132 -1.31 0.16 9.25
CA ALA A 132 -2.51 -0.66 9.17
C ALA A 132 -2.49 -1.81 10.20
N TYR A 133 -1.36 -2.51 10.30
CA TYR A 133 -1.15 -3.56 11.31
C TYR A 133 -1.19 -3.00 12.74
N VAL A 134 -0.51 -1.89 13.02
CA VAL A 134 -0.49 -1.25 14.34
C VAL A 134 -1.89 -0.85 14.78
N LEU A 135 -2.67 -0.23 13.89
CA LEU A 135 -4.06 0.17 14.15
C LEU A 135 -4.90 -1.03 14.58
N VAL A 136 -4.89 -2.11 13.80
CA VAL A 136 -5.68 -3.31 14.09
C VAL A 136 -5.21 -4.01 15.37
N ARG A 137 -3.89 -4.07 15.60
CA ARG A 137 -3.33 -4.69 16.80
C ARG A 137 -3.67 -3.92 18.08
N GLN A 138 -3.55 -2.59 18.07
CA GLN A 138 -3.93 -1.76 19.22
C GLN A 138 -5.43 -1.82 19.53
N ARG A 139 -6.27 -2.19 18.56
CA ARG A 139 -7.70 -2.46 18.77
C ARG A 139 -8.02 -3.81 19.43
N GLY A 140 -7.03 -4.68 19.63
CA GLY A 140 -7.28 -6.04 20.14
C GLY A 140 -8.05 -6.93 19.17
N LEU A 141 -8.05 -6.58 17.87
CA LEU A 141 -8.79 -7.37 16.87
C LEU A 141 -8.16 -8.75 16.63
N PHE A 142 -6.90 -8.94 17.02
CA PHE A 142 -6.22 -10.23 17.01
C PHE A 142 -6.58 -11.15 18.21
N ASP A 143 -7.39 -10.69 19.16
CA ASP A 143 -7.67 -11.44 20.38
C ASP A 143 -8.80 -12.48 20.23
N GLY A 144 -8.70 -13.59 20.96
CA GLY A 144 -9.71 -14.65 21.00
C GLY A 144 -9.60 -15.69 19.88
N ARG A 145 -10.53 -16.66 19.86
CA ARG A 145 -10.45 -17.88 19.05
C ARG A 145 -10.32 -17.63 17.53
N TRP A 146 -11.01 -16.61 17.02
CA TRP A 146 -11.00 -16.22 15.60
C TRP A 146 -10.23 -14.92 15.35
N GLY A 147 -9.45 -14.47 16.34
CA GLY A 147 -8.76 -13.18 16.31
C GLY A 147 -7.77 -13.07 15.15
N VAL A 148 -7.07 -14.15 14.78
CA VAL A 148 -6.08 -14.13 13.69
C VAL A 148 -6.72 -13.78 12.34
N ILE A 149 -7.80 -14.47 11.97
CA ILE A 149 -8.52 -14.23 10.72
C ILE A 149 -9.17 -12.84 10.77
N ARG A 150 -9.82 -12.50 11.89
CA ARG A 150 -10.49 -11.21 12.03
C ARG A 150 -9.51 -10.06 11.90
N GLY A 151 -8.38 -10.13 12.61
CA GLY A 151 -7.32 -9.15 12.55
C GLY A 151 -6.73 -9.05 11.16
N ALA A 152 -6.41 -10.16 10.50
CA ALA A 152 -5.83 -10.12 9.16
C ALA A 152 -6.75 -9.47 8.13
N VAL A 153 -8.04 -9.84 8.09
CA VAL A 153 -9.04 -9.20 7.21
C VAL A 153 -9.15 -7.70 7.51
N CYS A 154 -9.16 -7.31 8.79
CA CYS A 154 -9.17 -5.90 9.16
C CYS A 154 -7.90 -5.16 8.74
N VAL A 155 -6.72 -5.78 8.82
CA VAL A 155 -5.46 -5.17 8.33
C VAL A 155 -5.55 -4.94 6.83
N GLY A 156 -6.06 -5.92 6.08
CA GLY A 156 -6.26 -5.77 4.64
C GLY A 156 -7.19 -4.61 4.30
N VAL A 157 -8.34 -4.51 4.96
CA VAL A 157 -9.28 -3.40 4.68
C VAL A 157 -8.70 -2.05 5.09
N VAL A 158 -7.99 -1.95 6.21
CA VAL A 158 -7.34 -0.70 6.63
C VAL A 158 -6.27 -0.30 5.61
N HIS A 159 -5.40 -1.25 5.22
CA HIS A 159 -4.38 -1.01 4.20
C HIS A 159 -5.02 -0.55 2.89
N HIS A 160 -6.03 -1.28 2.42
CA HIS A 160 -6.80 -0.94 1.22
C HIS A 160 -7.31 0.49 1.28
N CYS A 161 -7.97 0.91 2.36
CA CYS A 161 -8.47 2.28 2.47
C CYS A 161 -7.35 3.33 2.41
N PHE A 162 -6.19 3.11 3.04
CA PHE A 162 -5.09 4.08 2.94
C PHE A 162 -4.42 4.08 1.57
N TYR A 163 -4.25 2.89 0.99
CA TYR A 163 -3.58 2.69 -0.29
C TYR A 163 -4.39 3.28 -1.44
N GLU A 164 -5.71 3.06 -1.50
CA GLU A 164 -6.55 3.49 -2.61
C GLU A 164 -6.71 5.01 -2.72
N VAL A 165 -6.59 5.75 -1.61
CA VAL A 165 -6.56 7.24 -1.68
C VAL A 165 -5.36 7.72 -2.47
N PHE A 166 -4.24 7.00 -2.37
CA PHE A 166 -3.01 7.24 -3.12
C PHE A 166 -3.09 6.65 -4.53
N ASP A 167 -3.54 5.40 -4.66
CA ASP A 167 -3.45 4.66 -5.93
C ASP A 167 -4.39 5.23 -7.00
N GLN A 168 -5.57 5.72 -6.59
CA GLN A 168 -6.53 6.37 -7.49
C GLN A 168 -6.06 7.73 -8.02
N LEU A 169 -5.04 8.35 -7.40
CA LEU A 169 -4.51 9.65 -7.82
C LEU A 169 -3.25 9.53 -8.68
N GLY A 170 -2.43 8.49 -8.46
CA GLY A 170 -1.12 8.39 -9.08
C GLY A 170 -1.08 8.40 -10.60
N PRO A 171 -1.98 7.70 -11.33
CA PRO A 171 -2.00 7.76 -12.78
C PRO A 171 -2.24 9.17 -13.32
N GLN A 172 -3.11 9.95 -12.67
CA GLN A 172 -3.41 11.33 -13.08
C GLN A 172 -2.17 12.24 -12.94
N LEU A 173 -1.39 12.04 -11.86
CA LEU A 173 -0.20 12.83 -11.53
C LEU A 173 1.12 12.24 -12.07
N LYS A 174 1.03 11.18 -12.90
CA LYS A 174 2.18 10.49 -13.51
C LYS A 174 3.17 9.96 -12.47
N TRP A 175 2.69 9.44 -11.36
CA TRP A 175 3.56 8.74 -10.40
C TRP A 175 3.93 7.35 -10.91
N TRP A 176 2.99 6.66 -11.55
CA TRP A 176 3.18 5.41 -12.27
C TRP A 176 2.16 5.28 -13.41
N LEU A 177 2.40 4.31 -14.29
CA LEU A 177 1.50 3.95 -15.37
C LEU A 177 1.38 2.42 -15.45
N TRP A 178 0.13 1.94 -15.47
CA TRP A 178 -0.19 0.54 -15.67
C TRP A 178 -0.15 0.16 -17.16
N ASP A 179 0.18 -1.10 -17.43
CA ASP A 179 -0.05 -1.68 -18.75
C ASP A 179 -1.49 -2.19 -18.87
N TYR A 180 -2.36 -1.36 -19.41
CA TYR A 180 -3.77 -1.68 -19.63
C TYR A 180 -4.01 -2.77 -20.70
N GLN A 181 -2.97 -3.17 -21.44
CA GLN A 181 -3.08 -4.21 -22.46
C GLN A 181 -2.84 -5.62 -21.90
N LEU A 182 -2.38 -5.75 -20.65
CA LEU A 182 -2.17 -7.06 -20.03
C LEU A 182 -3.51 -7.73 -19.67
N PRO A 183 -3.86 -8.88 -20.28
CA PRO A 183 -5.13 -9.55 -20.03
C PRO A 183 -5.24 -10.08 -18.60
N GLY A 184 -6.36 -9.82 -17.93
CA GLY A 184 -6.67 -10.29 -16.58
C GLY A 184 -5.95 -9.54 -15.46
N ILE A 185 -4.98 -8.68 -15.79
CA ILE A 185 -4.24 -7.87 -14.82
C ILE A 185 -4.57 -6.39 -15.00
N GLY A 186 -4.21 -5.80 -16.14
CA GLY A 186 -4.35 -4.36 -16.38
C GLY A 186 -5.64 -3.95 -17.09
N ASN A 187 -6.32 -4.88 -17.76
CA ASN A 187 -7.46 -4.58 -18.63
C ASN A 187 -8.82 -4.50 -17.93
N ILE A 188 -8.94 -4.94 -16.68
CA ILE A 188 -10.15 -4.82 -15.87
C ILE A 188 -9.90 -3.73 -14.84
N THR A 189 -10.52 -2.57 -15.00
CA THR A 189 -10.21 -1.39 -14.19
C THR A 189 -11.44 -0.80 -13.50
N LEU A 190 -11.21 -0.14 -12.36
CA LEU A 190 -12.07 0.90 -11.82
C LEU A 190 -11.44 2.24 -12.23
N ALA A 191 -12.05 2.91 -13.21
CA ALA A 191 -11.44 4.09 -13.86
C ALA A 191 -10.03 3.75 -14.38
N SER A 192 -8.99 4.46 -13.94
CA SER A 192 -7.59 4.21 -14.36
C SER A 192 -6.88 3.11 -13.56
N VAL A 193 -7.47 2.56 -12.50
CA VAL A 193 -6.78 1.63 -11.60
C VAL A 193 -7.25 0.20 -11.83
N PRO A 194 -6.36 -0.77 -12.11
CA PRO A 194 -6.76 -2.16 -12.33
C PRO A 194 -7.31 -2.83 -11.09
N LEU A 195 -8.33 -3.69 -11.26
CA LEU A 195 -8.92 -4.49 -10.19
C LEU A 195 -7.88 -5.38 -9.49
N PHE A 196 -6.85 -5.78 -10.23
CA PHE A 196 -5.68 -6.46 -9.69
C PHE A 196 -5.00 -5.64 -8.58
N SER A 197 -4.86 -4.33 -8.76
CA SER A 197 -4.38 -3.41 -7.72
C SER A 197 -5.36 -3.36 -6.54
N LEU A 198 -6.65 -3.09 -6.84
CA LEU A 198 -7.70 -2.89 -5.82
C LEU A 198 -7.94 -4.10 -4.90
N VAL A 199 -7.81 -5.31 -5.43
CA VAL A 199 -8.18 -6.52 -4.70
C VAL A 199 -6.95 -7.28 -4.25
N ASN A 200 -5.97 -7.47 -5.13
CA ASN A 200 -4.89 -8.41 -4.83
C ASN A 200 -3.78 -7.68 -4.07
N PHE A 201 -3.26 -6.61 -4.66
CA PHE A 201 -2.21 -5.78 -4.06
C PHE A 201 -2.69 -5.06 -2.79
N SER A 202 -3.82 -4.38 -2.85
CA SER A 202 -4.22 -3.49 -1.75
C SER A 202 -5.02 -4.16 -0.65
N LEU A 203 -5.60 -5.35 -0.89
CA LEU A 203 -6.40 -6.08 0.09
C LEU A 203 -5.84 -7.48 0.41
N VAL A 204 -5.76 -8.40 -0.54
CA VAL A 204 -5.45 -9.82 -0.28
C VAL A 204 -4.03 -10.03 0.22
N ASP A 205 -3.05 -9.40 -0.41
CA ASP A 205 -1.64 -9.51 0.00
C ASP A 205 -1.40 -9.00 1.43
N PRO A 206 -1.93 -7.83 1.84
CA PRO A 206 -1.95 -7.39 3.23
C PRO A 206 -2.64 -8.37 4.20
N ILE A 207 -3.70 -9.07 3.78
CA ILE A 207 -4.34 -10.13 4.59
C ILE A 207 -3.36 -11.30 4.77
N ALA A 208 -2.76 -11.77 3.68
CA ALA A 208 -1.77 -12.85 3.71
C ALA A 208 -0.58 -12.48 4.62
N PHE A 209 -0.06 -11.27 4.45
CA PHE A 209 0.99 -10.71 5.29
C PHE A 209 0.60 -10.70 6.77
N ALA A 210 -0.59 -10.21 7.10
CA ALA A 210 -1.04 -10.12 8.48
C ALA A 210 -1.25 -11.49 9.14
N LEU A 211 -1.73 -12.49 8.39
CA LEU A 211 -1.83 -13.89 8.84
C LEU A 211 -0.44 -14.44 9.20
N LEU A 212 0.53 -14.29 8.30
CA LEU A 212 1.90 -14.76 8.50
C LEU A 212 2.59 -14.00 9.63
N ALA A 213 2.48 -12.67 9.64
CA ALA A 213 3.06 -11.81 10.67
C ALA A 213 2.52 -12.18 12.06
N HIS A 214 1.21 -12.43 12.20
CA HIS A 214 0.65 -12.87 13.46
C HIS A 214 1.14 -14.27 13.86
N ALA A 215 1.20 -15.22 12.92
CA ALA A 215 1.61 -16.59 13.18
C ALA A 215 3.11 -16.73 13.55
N LEU A 216 3.96 -15.93 12.92
CA LEU A 216 5.41 -16.06 12.97
C LEU A 216 6.09 -15.01 13.88
N VAL A 217 5.56 -13.78 13.92
CA VAL A 217 6.18 -12.63 14.60
C VAL A 217 5.33 -12.12 15.78
N GLY A 218 4.03 -12.40 15.78
CA GLY A 218 3.04 -11.84 16.71
C GLY A 218 3.10 -12.37 18.16
N ARG A 219 3.78 -13.49 18.40
CA ARG A 219 4.07 -14.01 19.74
C ARG A 219 5.48 -13.57 20.11
N ARG A 220 5.74 -13.13 21.36
CA ARG A 220 7.07 -12.67 21.81
C ARG A 220 8.14 -13.75 21.55
N ARG A 221 8.74 -13.74 20.37
CA ARG A 221 9.72 -14.75 19.91
C ARG A 221 11.11 -14.14 19.89
N THR A 222 12.09 -14.96 20.22
CA THR A 222 13.52 -14.59 20.27
C THR A 222 14.14 -14.44 18.87
N HIS A 223 13.59 -15.10 17.84
CA HIS A 223 14.14 -15.12 16.48
C HIS A 223 13.40 -14.19 15.50
N VAL A 224 13.23 -12.92 15.86
CA VAL A 224 12.41 -11.98 15.07
C VAL A 224 12.92 -11.78 13.65
N LEU A 225 14.24 -11.70 13.44
CA LEU A 225 14.80 -11.49 12.11
C LEU A 225 14.43 -12.64 11.15
N GLY A 226 14.68 -13.89 11.56
CA GLY A 226 14.35 -15.06 10.73
C GLY A 226 12.87 -15.20 10.43
N HIS A 227 12.00 -14.92 11.42
CA HIS A 227 10.55 -14.94 11.19
C HIS A 227 10.09 -13.80 10.28
N SER A 228 10.68 -12.62 10.39
CA SER A 228 10.38 -11.48 9.51
C SER A 228 10.79 -11.79 8.07
N VAL A 229 11.93 -12.45 7.91
CA VAL A 229 12.39 -12.95 6.61
C VAL A 229 11.39 -13.94 6.02
N LEU A 230 10.95 -14.91 6.82
CA LEU A 230 9.98 -15.90 6.38
C LEU A 230 8.62 -15.27 6.03
N VAL A 231 8.15 -14.27 6.79
CA VAL A 231 6.92 -13.53 6.45
C VAL A 231 7.08 -12.83 5.10
N GLY A 232 8.16 -12.08 4.89
CA GLY A 232 8.41 -11.38 3.63
C GLY A 232 8.46 -12.32 2.43
N LEU A 233 9.10 -13.48 2.59
CA LEU A 233 9.24 -14.50 1.54
C LEU A 233 7.92 -15.24 1.23
N LEU A 234 7.14 -15.58 2.25
CA LEU A 234 5.91 -16.37 2.07
C LEU A 234 4.68 -15.52 1.69
N THR A 235 4.74 -14.20 1.90
CA THR A 235 3.58 -13.32 1.65
C THR A 235 3.09 -13.38 0.21
N PRO A 236 3.92 -13.23 -0.84
CA PRO A 236 3.44 -13.30 -2.22
C PRO A 236 2.82 -14.66 -2.57
N ALA A 237 3.41 -15.75 -2.08
CA ALA A 237 2.90 -17.10 -2.34
C ALA A 237 1.53 -17.34 -1.69
N LEU A 238 1.38 -16.92 -0.43
CA LEU A 238 0.10 -17.01 0.27
C LEU A 238 -0.94 -16.04 -0.33
N GLY A 239 -0.53 -14.82 -0.68
CA GLY A 239 -1.37 -13.83 -1.36
C GLY A 239 -1.96 -14.38 -2.65
N ALA A 240 -1.11 -14.90 -3.53
CA ALA A 240 -1.53 -15.55 -4.78
C ALA A 240 -2.48 -16.74 -4.55
N ALA A 241 -2.28 -17.53 -3.49
CA ALA A 241 -3.15 -18.65 -3.13
C ALA A 241 -4.52 -18.18 -2.61
N LEU A 242 -4.57 -17.03 -1.93
CA LEU A 242 -5.80 -16.43 -1.40
C LEU A 242 -6.55 -15.57 -2.42
N SER A 243 -5.90 -15.17 -3.52
CA SER A 243 -6.52 -14.45 -4.63
C SER A 243 -7.44 -15.34 -5.47
N VAL A 244 -8.66 -15.61 -4.96
CA VAL A 244 -9.64 -16.50 -5.60
C VAL A 244 -9.94 -16.09 -7.05
N ASN A 245 -9.99 -14.79 -7.34
CA ASN A 245 -10.12 -14.24 -8.69
C ASN A 245 -8.98 -14.67 -9.63
N LEU A 246 -7.71 -14.64 -9.16
CA LEU A 246 -6.56 -15.09 -9.95
C LEU A 246 -6.49 -16.61 -10.07
N VAL A 247 -6.81 -17.33 -9.00
CA VAL A 247 -6.88 -18.79 -9.02
C VAL A 247 -7.94 -19.24 -10.03
N ALA A 248 -9.12 -18.60 -10.02
CA ALA A 248 -10.15 -18.86 -11.01
C ALA A 248 -9.68 -18.54 -12.44
N ALA A 249 -8.99 -17.41 -12.65
CA ALA A 249 -8.42 -17.07 -13.96
C ALA A 249 -7.43 -18.13 -14.47
N ARG A 250 -6.64 -18.73 -13.57
CA ARG A 250 -5.69 -19.80 -13.92
C ARG A 250 -6.36 -21.14 -14.21
N LEU A 251 -7.42 -21.48 -13.47
CA LEU A 251 -8.10 -22.78 -13.60
C LEU A 251 -9.11 -22.82 -14.75
N PHE A 252 -9.83 -21.71 -14.96
CA PHE A 252 -10.95 -21.63 -15.91
C PHE A 252 -10.67 -20.72 -17.10
N GLY A 253 -9.48 -20.12 -17.17
CA GLY A 253 -9.11 -19.12 -18.18
C GLY A 253 -9.51 -17.69 -17.77
N PRO A 254 -8.96 -16.66 -18.43
CA PRO A 254 -9.09 -15.26 -18.05
C PRO A 254 -10.45 -14.65 -18.45
N HIS A 255 -11.55 -15.24 -17.99
CA HIS A 255 -12.90 -14.73 -18.23
C HIS A 255 -13.14 -13.42 -17.46
N PRO A 256 -13.27 -12.25 -18.14
CA PRO A 256 -13.26 -10.96 -17.45
C PRO A 256 -14.38 -10.79 -16.43
N MET A 257 -15.60 -11.26 -16.74
CA MET A 257 -16.73 -11.19 -15.82
C MET A 257 -16.54 -12.04 -14.56
N LEU A 258 -15.94 -13.24 -14.69
CA LEU A 258 -15.69 -14.12 -13.55
C LEU A 258 -14.63 -13.51 -12.63
N VAL A 259 -13.51 -13.06 -13.21
CA VAL A 259 -12.41 -12.42 -12.46
C VAL A 259 -12.90 -11.16 -11.77
N ALA A 260 -13.67 -10.32 -12.47
CA ALA A 260 -14.26 -9.12 -11.91
C ALA A 260 -15.26 -9.43 -10.78
N GLY A 261 -16.20 -10.35 -11.03
CA GLY A 261 -17.23 -10.71 -10.05
C GLY A 261 -16.66 -11.30 -8.77
N LEU A 262 -15.65 -12.17 -8.86
CA LEU A 262 -14.94 -12.70 -7.70
C LEU A 262 -14.16 -11.60 -6.97
N GLY A 263 -13.42 -10.75 -7.69
CA GLY A 263 -12.65 -9.68 -7.07
C GLY A 263 -13.53 -8.69 -6.28
N TRP A 264 -14.63 -8.23 -6.87
CA TRP A 264 -15.58 -7.36 -6.19
C TRP A 264 -16.24 -8.04 -4.99
N THR A 265 -16.58 -9.33 -5.12
CA THR A 265 -17.16 -10.11 -4.01
C THR A 265 -16.19 -10.20 -2.84
N MET A 266 -14.91 -10.51 -3.10
CA MET A 266 -13.87 -10.57 -2.07
C MET A 266 -13.74 -9.23 -1.34
N LEU A 267 -13.69 -8.13 -2.08
CA LEU A 267 -13.60 -6.78 -1.52
C LEU A 267 -14.82 -6.42 -0.66
N ILE A 268 -16.03 -6.61 -1.18
CA ILE A 268 -17.27 -6.29 -0.46
C ILE A 268 -17.38 -7.11 0.83
N VAL A 269 -17.13 -8.43 0.75
CA VAL A 269 -17.18 -9.31 1.92
C VAL A 269 -16.16 -8.89 2.98
N ALA A 270 -14.92 -8.59 2.57
CA ALA A 270 -13.88 -8.13 3.48
C ALA A 270 -14.26 -6.80 4.16
N VAL A 271 -14.74 -5.83 3.39
CA VAL A 271 -15.17 -4.52 3.89
C VAL A 271 -16.32 -4.64 4.88
N LEU A 272 -17.38 -5.40 4.55
CA LEU A 272 -18.52 -5.62 5.45
C LEU A 272 -18.09 -6.32 6.74
N PHE A 273 -17.20 -7.32 6.61
CA PHE A 273 -16.66 -8.04 7.76
C PHE A 273 -15.85 -7.11 8.68
N ALA A 274 -14.95 -6.31 8.11
CA ALA A 274 -14.12 -5.37 8.87
C ALA A 274 -14.96 -4.25 9.50
N LEU A 275 -15.93 -3.69 8.77
CA LEU A 275 -16.88 -2.71 9.30
C LEU A 275 -17.59 -3.23 10.55
N ASN A 276 -18.15 -4.43 10.48
CA ASN A 276 -18.81 -5.06 11.63
C ASN A 276 -17.81 -5.31 12.78
N ALA A 277 -16.58 -5.74 12.49
CA ALA A 277 -15.56 -5.96 13.50
C ALA A 277 -15.19 -4.66 14.24
N PHE A 278 -14.90 -3.59 13.52
CA PHE A 278 -14.57 -2.28 14.08
C PHE A 278 -15.75 -1.64 14.81
N TRP A 279 -16.97 -1.77 14.27
CA TRP A 279 -18.17 -1.24 14.88
C TRP A 279 -18.38 -1.80 16.30
N ARG A 280 -18.25 -3.12 16.46
CA ARG A 280 -18.43 -3.82 17.75
C ARG A 280 -17.43 -3.42 18.83
N ILE A 281 -16.26 -2.93 18.44
CA ILE A 281 -15.20 -2.56 19.38
C ILE A 281 -14.96 -1.05 19.45
N ARG A 282 -15.75 -0.26 18.73
CA ARG A 282 -15.51 1.18 18.56
C ARG A 282 -15.51 1.93 19.89
N SER A 283 -16.41 1.53 20.81
CA SER A 283 -16.56 2.11 22.15
C SER A 283 -15.56 1.57 23.17
N ARG A 284 -14.75 0.56 22.83
CA ARG A 284 -13.77 0.02 23.76
C ARG A 284 -12.62 1.03 23.97
N PRO A 285 -12.16 1.21 25.22
CA PRO A 285 -11.03 2.07 25.49
C PRO A 285 -9.77 1.56 24.77
N LEU A 286 -8.96 2.48 24.27
CA LEU A 286 -7.67 2.16 23.68
C LEU A 286 -6.64 1.81 24.77
N PRO A 287 -5.65 0.95 24.48
CA PRO A 287 -4.56 0.69 25.40
C PRO A 287 -3.89 1.99 25.87
N VAL A 288 -3.49 2.04 27.14
CA VAL A 288 -2.79 3.19 27.70
C VAL A 288 -1.31 3.13 27.31
N ASP A 289 -1.02 3.45 26.05
CA ASP A 289 0.35 3.72 25.60
C ASP A 289 0.78 5.13 26.05
N SER A 290 2.08 5.36 26.20
CA SER A 290 2.64 6.66 26.62
C SER A 290 3.73 7.16 25.67
N GLY A 291 3.91 8.48 25.60
CA GLY A 291 4.90 9.14 24.73
C GLY A 291 4.64 8.90 23.24
N PHE A 292 5.71 8.67 22.47
CA PHE A 292 5.65 8.54 21.01
C PHE A 292 4.75 7.39 20.52
N ALA A 293 4.65 6.30 21.28
CA ALA A 293 3.76 5.18 20.95
C ALA A 293 2.28 5.60 20.86
N ALA A 294 1.84 6.48 21.75
CA ALA A 294 0.48 7.02 21.74
C ALA A 294 0.27 8.11 20.67
N THR A 295 1.33 8.75 20.19
CA THR A 295 1.26 9.84 19.19
C THR A 295 1.40 9.33 17.76
N TYR A 296 2.04 8.19 17.55
CA TYR A 296 2.42 7.70 16.23
C TYR A 296 1.23 7.60 15.25
N LEU A 297 0.18 6.84 15.58
CA LEU A 297 -0.97 6.67 14.69
C LEU A 297 -1.72 7.98 14.41
N PRO A 298 -2.05 8.81 15.41
CA PRO A 298 -2.62 10.14 15.16
C PRO A 298 -1.77 10.99 14.21
N LEU A 299 -0.45 11.07 14.45
CA LEU A 299 0.45 11.86 13.64
C LEU A 299 0.54 11.35 12.20
N PHE A 300 0.79 10.05 12.03
CA PHE A 300 0.85 9.40 10.72
C PHE A 300 -0.44 9.66 9.94
N ALA A 301 -1.59 9.34 10.53
CA ALA A 301 -2.86 9.43 9.83
C ALA A 301 -3.23 10.88 9.48
N SER A 302 -2.97 11.84 10.37
CA SER A 302 -3.18 13.25 10.08
C SER A 302 -2.31 13.73 8.92
N VAL A 303 -1.00 13.46 8.96
CA VAL A 303 -0.07 13.89 7.90
C VAL A 303 -0.42 13.23 6.58
N TYR A 304 -0.68 11.92 6.58
CA TYR A 304 -1.02 11.16 5.39
C TYR A 304 -2.34 11.63 4.74
N LEU A 305 -3.41 11.72 5.53
CA LEU A 305 -4.73 12.10 5.01
C LEU A 305 -4.77 13.56 4.58
N VAL A 306 -4.16 14.49 5.33
CA VAL A 306 -4.09 15.90 4.92
C VAL A 306 -3.32 16.03 3.61
N THR A 307 -2.13 15.41 3.50
CA THR A 307 -1.31 15.49 2.29
C THR A 307 -2.04 14.97 1.07
N LEU A 308 -2.62 13.77 1.13
CA LEU A 308 -3.33 13.20 -0.02
C LEU A 308 -4.63 13.94 -0.33
N THR A 309 -5.37 14.41 0.68
CA THR A 309 -6.58 15.22 0.45
C THR A 309 -6.23 16.54 -0.23
N THR A 310 -5.12 17.18 0.15
CA THR A 310 -4.62 18.38 -0.52
C THR A 310 -4.22 18.10 -1.96
N LEU A 311 -3.51 17.00 -2.22
CA LEU A 311 -3.14 16.61 -3.58
C LEU A 311 -4.36 16.32 -4.45
N TRP A 312 -5.37 15.64 -3.91
CA TRP A 312 -6.67 15.46 -4.57
C TRP A 312 -7.32 16.81 -4.88
N ALA A 313 -7.42 17.71 -3.89
CA ALA A 313 -8.05 19.02 -4.05
C ALA A 313 -7.40 19.86 -5.15
N VAL A 314 -6.06 19.88 -5.21
CA VAL A 314 -5.29 20.59 -6.26
C VAL A 314 -5.47 19.93 -7.63
N SER A 315 -5.77 18.64 -7.68
CA SER A 315 -5.96 17.87 -8.92
C SER A 315 -7.41 17.88 -9.44
N LEU A 316 -8.36 18.40 -8.66
CA LEU A 316 -9.78 18.45 -9.03
C LEU A 316 -10.07 19.24 -10.32
N PRO A 317 -9.43 20.40 -10.61
CA PRO A 317 -9.70 21.13 -11.84
C PRO A 317 -9.43 20.29 -13.09
N GLU A 318 -8.33 19.55 -13.12
CA GLU A 318 -8.01 18.65 -14.23
C GLU A 318 -8.90 17.41 -14.25
N TYR A 319 -9.31 16.92 -13.09
CA TYR A 319 -10.25 15.81 -12.98
C TYR A 319 -11.60 16.16 -13.61
N PHE A 320 -12.16 17.34 -13.29
CA PHE A 320 -13.42 17.81 -13.86
C PHE A 320 -13.31 18.27 -15.32
N GLY A 321 -12.11 18.67 -15.75
CA GLY A 321 -11.80 18.99 -17.14
C GLY A 321 -11.53 17.76 -18.03
N ALA A 322 -11.48 16.56 -17.46
CA ALA A 322 -11.18 15.34 -18.20
C ALA A 322 -12.33 14.95 -19.14
N ALA A 323 -11.98 14.54 -20.36
CA ALA A 323 -12.92 14.02 -21.35
C ALA A 323 -12.63 12.54 -21.58
N GLY A 324 -13.67 11.70 -21.51
CA GLY A 324 -13.52 10.25 -21.69
C GLY A 324 -12.60 9.58 -20.66
N GLY A 325 -12.46 10.16 -19.45
CA GLY A 325 -11.59 9.64 -18.41
C GLY A 325 -10.10 9.97 -18.58
N VAL A 326 -9.78 10.92 -19.47
CA VAL A 326 -8.39 11.37 -19.71
C VAL A 326 -8.31 12.89 -19.59
N THR A 327 -7.30 13.38 -18.86
CA THR A 327 -7.04 14.82 -18.72
C THR A 327 -6.53 15.43 -20.02
N ALA A 328 -6.53 16.77 -20.11
CA ALA A 328 -5.90 17.49 -21.22
C ALA A 328 -4.40 17.16 -21.42
N ARG A 329 -3.74 16.64 -20.37
CA ARG A 329 -2.32 16.22 -20.39
C ARG A 329 -2.13 14.77 -20.85
N GLY A 330 -3.20 14.10 -21.26
CA GLY A 330 -3.16 12.70 -21.71
C GLY A 330 -3.04 11.68 -20.57
N THR A 331 -3.31 12.07 -19.32
CA THR A 331 -3.24 11.16 -18.17
C THR A 331 -4.61 10.60 -17.83
N PRO A 332 -4.72 9.29 -17.55
CA PRO A 332 -6.00 8.70 -17.16
C PRO A 332 -6.34 9.11 -15.72
N ILE A 333 -7.62 9.38 -15.44
CA ILE A 333 -8.09 9.74 -14.09
C ILE A 333 -8.60 8.51 -13.32
N GLY A 334 -8.38 8.48 -12.01
CA GLY A 334 -8.96 7.46 -11.13
C GLY A 334 -10.41 7.74 -10.75
N SER A 335 -10.91 7.04 -9.74
CA SER A 335 -12.28 7.19 -9.26
C SER A 335 -12.36 8.09 -8.02
N LEU A 336 -12.76 9.36 -8.21
CA LEU A 336 -12.94 10.30 -7.10
C LEU A 336 -13.96 9.82 -6.05
N PRO A 337 -15.15 9.27 -6.40
CA PRO A 337 -16.09 8.76 -5.40
C PRO A 337 -15.48 7.63 -4.56
N TYR A 338 -14.66 6.79 -5.18
CA TYR A 338 -14.00 5.68 -4.51
C TYR A 338 -12.92 6.18 -3.54
N ALA A 339 -12.04 7.07 -4.01
CA ALA A 339 -11.00 7.69 -3.17
C ALA A 339 -11.61 8.48 -2.00
N LEU A 340 -12.74 9.18 -2.22
CA LEU A 340 -13.47 9.86 -1.16
C LEU A 340 -14.04 8.89 -0.13
N ALA A 341 -14.65 7.78 -0.56
CA ALA A 341 -15.15 6.75 0.34
C ALA A 341 -14.02 6.14 1.18
N CYS A 342 -12.86 5.86 0.58
CA CYS A 342 -11.67 5.38 1.30
C CYS A 342 -11.14 6.43 2.28
N THR A 343 -11.11 7.71 1.92
CA THR A 343 -10.69 8.81 2.79
C THR A 343 -11.59 8.92 4.02
N VAL A 344 -12.92 8.86 3.82
CA VAL A 344 -13.91 8.86 4.92
C VAL A 344 -13.75 7.62 5.81
N ALA A 345 -13.53 6.45 5.22
CA ALA A 345 -13.28 5.22 5.97
C ALA A 345 -12.01 5.33 6.83
N CYS A 346 -10.91 5.83 6.28
CA CYS A 346 -9.68 6.10 7.02
C CYS A 346 -9.90 7.06 8.19
N ALA A 347 -10.59 8.17 7.95
CA ALA A 347 -10.93 9.12 9.00
C ALA A 347 -11.77 8.46 10.12
N TRP A 348 -12.76 7.63 9.75
CA TRP A 348 -13.60 6.91 10.71
C TRP A 348 -12.82 5.87 11.54
N LEU A 349 -11.88 5.15 10.92
CA LEU A 349 -11.02 4.15 11.57
C LEU A 349 -10.07 4.78 12.59
N VAL A 350 -9.50 5.93 12.23
CA VAL A 350 -8.51 6.66 13.03
C VAL A 350 -9.16 7.54 14.10
N SER A 351 -10.40 8.00 13.92
CA SER A 351 -11.02 9.00 14.79
C SER A 351 -10.90 8.72 16.30
N PRO A 352 -11.04 7.47 16.80
CA PRO A 352 -10.93 7.25 18.25
C PRO A 352 -9.52 7.45 18.81
N TYR A 353 -8.47 7.27 18.00
CA TYR A 353 -7.08 7.59 18.39
C TYR A 353 -6.86 9.09 18.50
N LEU A 354 -7.46 9.87 17.58
CA LEU A 354 -7.41 11.33 17.62
C LEU A 354 -8.17 11.87 18.84
N THR A 355 -9.37 11.36 19.11
CA THR A 355 -10.17 11.76 20.27
C THR A 355 -9.45 11.46 21.59
N GLU A 356 -8.89 10.26 21.74
CA GLU A 356 -8.11 9.89 22.93
C GLU A 356 -6.91 10.81 23.13
N ARG A 357 -6.19 11.15 22.05
CA ARG A 357 -5.06 12.09 22.12
C ARG A 357 -5.50 13.48 22.58
N LEU A 358 -6.58 14.00 22.02
CA LEU A 358 -7.13 15.31 22.40
C LEU A 358 -7.55 15.35 23.86
N ASN A 359 -8.16 14.28 24.36
CA ASN A 359 -8.56 14.17 25.77
C ASN A 359 -7.34 14.21 26.71
N ARG A 360 -6.24 13.54 26.35
CA ARG A 360 -5.01 13.57 27.15
C ARG A 360 -4.35 14.93 27.19
N VAL A 361 -4.22 15.60 26.04
CA VAL A 361 -3.68 16.96 25.99
C VAL A 361 -4.53 17.92 26.85
N ARG A 362 -5.85 17.77 26.83
CA ARG A 362 -6.75 18.55 27.69
C ARG A 362 -6.58 18.24 29.18
N ALA A 363 -6.25 17.00 29.53
CA ALA A 363 -5.99 16.60 30.91
C ALA A 363 -4.63 17.08 31.42
N GLU A 364 -3.62 17.23 30.55
CA GLU A 364 -2.28 17.76 30.91
C GLU A 364 -2.28 19.29 31.12
N ILE A 365 -3.25 20.01 30.52
CA ILE A 365 -3.38 21.47 30.62
C ILE A 365 -4.24 21.90 31.83
N ARG A 366 -5.04 20.99 32.39
CA ARG A 366 -5.85 21.22 33.61
C ARG A 366 -5.08 20.81 34.84
#